data_AF-A0AA92K023-F1
#
_entry.id   AF-A0AA92K023-F1
#
_cell.length_a   1.000
_cell.length_b   1.000
_cell.length_c   1.000
_cell.angle_alpha   90.00
_cell.angle_beta   90.00
_cell.angle_gamma   90.00
#
_symmetry.space_group_name_H-M   'P 1'
#
loop_
_entity.id
_entity.type
_entity.pdbx_description
1 polymer ?
#
loop_
_entity_poly.entity_id
_entity_poly.type
_entity_poly.pdbx_seq_one_letter_code
_entity_poly.pdbx_strand_id
1 'polypeptide(L)'
;MLSCFPSRRVRRVLTEWRDFEHLLKTQARFFSHTAADHLAQVFGGIDELKTRDARPLVVDAGPVTALDHLYRARVFQTEDRLEEALSRPDLHLGSPPPNMARAGRMNAQGISVFYGATDASVAIAEVRPPVGSKIAVAKFGIFRPLRLLDLTALKDVHVTGSIFDPSLKRRLERASFLRTLEFRMARPVMPDDEALDYLPTQAVADFLATMNQPRLDGIVFPSAQTRAGCNVVLFHHAAKVVELQFPKGTEIETHTGLWNEDGWEIEYSVQESVPLQPAPKQPDPDEGLWGSSHPTEPPRWDDDFRDAALKVETDAVEVHHVTSVAVNATPYTVHRYRYEKRESKF
;
A
#
# COMPACT_ATOMS: atom_id res chain seq x y z
N MET A 1 36.73 -28.27 -25.78
CA MET A 1 36.21 -27.40 -24.71
C MET A 1 34.89 -27.99 -24.23
N LEU A 2 34.91 -28.75 -23.13
CA LEU A 2 33.70 -29.35 -22.56
C LEU A 2 33.07 -28.34 -21.60
N SER A 3 31.90 -27.82 -21.99
CA SER A 3 31.05 -27.01 -21.12
C SER A 3 30.52 -27.88 -19.99
N CYS A 4 31.02 -27.65 -18.78
CA CYS A 4 30.59 -28.34 -17.57
C CYS A 4 29.19 -27.83 -17.18
N PHE A 5 28.13 -28.50 -17.63
CA PHE A 5 26.77 -28.20 -17.20
C PHE A 5 26.54 -28.72 -15.77
N PRO A 6 26.04 -27.90 -14.83
CA PRO A 6 25.79 -28.35 -13.47
C PRO A 6 24.73 -29.45 -13.44
N SER A 7 24.95 -30.45 -12.56
CA SER A 7 24.06 -31.60 -12.38
C SER A 7 22.64 -31.17 -11.99
N ARG A 8 21.61 -31.98 -12.31
CA ARG A 8 20.20 -31.67 -12.02
C ARG A 8 19.94 -31.29 -10.54
N ARG A 9 20.73 -31.85 -9.61
CA ARG A 9 20.64 -31.56 -8.17
C ARG A 9 21.16 -30.18 -7.82
N VAL A 10 22.27 -29.75 -8.44
CA VAL A 10 22.82 -28.39 -8.30
C VAL A 10 21.89 -27.35 -8.90
N ARG A 11 21.27 -27.66 -10.06
CA ARG A 11 20.25 -26.76 -10.66
C ARG A 11 19.06 -26.55 -9.73
N ARG A 12 18.58 -27.60 -9.06
CA ARG A 12 17.47 -27.49 -8.11
C ARG A 12 17.80 -26.62 -6.90
N VAL A 13 18.96 -26.83 -6.26
CA VAL A 13 19.38 -26.01 -5.11
C VAL A 13 19.59 -24.53 -5.51
N LEU A 14 20.11 -24.28 -6.72
CA LEU A 14 20.24 -22.91 -7.24
C LEU A 14 18.88 -22.25 -7.52
N THR A 15 17.88 -23.01 -7.99
CA THR A 15 16.51 -22.51 -8.13
C THR A 15 15.89 -22.22 -6.76
N GLU A 16 15.97 -23.15 -5.81
CA GLU A 16 15.45 -22.97 -4.44
C GLU A 16 16.08 -21.74 -3.74
N TRP A 17 17.39 -21.50 -3.95
CA TRP A 17 18.07 -20.31 -3.45
C TRP A 17 17.61 -19.02 -4.14
N ARG A 18 17.39 -19.05 -5.46
CA ARG A 18 16.85 -17.89 -6.20
C ARG A 18 15.44 -17.54 -5.78
N ASP A 19 14.59 -18.54 -5.57
CA ASP A 19 13.23 -18.36 -5.06
C ASP A 19 13.26 -17.75 -3.66
N PHE A 20 14.14 -18.26 -2.80
CA PHE A 20 14.39 -17.68 -1.48
C PHE A 20 14.86 -16.22 -1.53
N GLU A 21 15.85 -15.89 -2.36
CA GLU A 21 16.28 -14.50 -2.56
C GLU A 21 15.14 -13.62 -3.07
N HIS A 22 14.33 -14.12 -4.00
CA HIS A 22 13.18 -13.41 -4.54
C HIS A 22 12.14 -13.13 -3.45
N LEU A 23 11.80 -14.12 -2.63
CA LEU A 23 10.91 -13.97 -1.47
C LEU A 23 11.40 -12.88 -0.50
N LEU A 24 12.69 -12.86 -0.18
CA LEU A 24 13.27 -11.84 0.69
C LEU A 24 13.33 -10.44 0.09
N LYS A 25 13.50 -10.36 -1.23
CA LYS A 25 13.55 -9.10 -1.94
C LYS A 25 12.15 -8.50 -2.11
N THR A 26 11.12 -9.34 -2.26
CA THR A 26 9.81 -8.91 -2.78
C THR A 26 8.62 -9.14 -1.84
N GLN A 27 8.71 -10.03 -0.85
CA GLN A 27 7.56 -10.43 -0.02
C GLN A 27 7.71 -10.14 1.48
N ALA A 28 8.69 -10.73 2.18
CA ALA A 28 8.89 -10.56 3.63
C ALA A 28 10.32 -10.91 4.05
N ARG A 29 10.86 -10.28 5.11
CA ARG A 29 12.29 -10.44 5.52
C ARG A 29 12.53 -11.09 6.88
N PHE A 30 11.50 -11.68 7.48
CA PHE A 30 11.53 -12.02 8.89
C PHE A 30 12.13 -13.40 9.20
N PHE A 31 13.17 -13.46 10.04
CA PHE A 31 13.86 -14.71 10.41
C PHE A 31 14.06 -14.93 11.92
N SER A 32 13.72 -13.95 12.77
CA SER A 32 13.93 -14.07 14.21
C SER A 32 12.77 -14.78 14.88
N HIS A 33 12.97 -16.04 15.27
CA HIS A 33 11.99 -16.83 16.02
C HIS A 33 11.61 -16.14 17.33
N THR A 34 12.59 -15.59 18.07
CA THR A 34 12.34 -14.83 19.31
C THR A 34 11.44 -13.63 19.08
N ALA A 35 11.66 -12.89 17.99
CA ALA A 35 10.83 -11.74 17.66
C ALA A 35 9.44 -12.17 17.16
N ALA A 36 9.34 -13.27 16.41
CA ALA A 36 8.06 -13.86 15.99
C ALA A 36 7.23 -14.29 17.20
N ASP A 37 7.84 -14.98 18.16
CA ASP A 37 7.17 -15.43 19.38
C ASP A 37 6.70 -14.25 20.22
N HIS A 38 7.52 -13.20 20.33
CA HIS A 38 7.13 -11.97 21.00
C HIS A 38 5.93 -11.30 20.31
N LEU A 39 5.97 -11.16 18.99
CA LEU A 39 4.86 -10.60 18.21
C LEU A 39 3.61 -11.48 18.30
N ALA A 40 3.74 -12.82 18.31
CA ALA A 40 2.63 -13.73 18.51
C ALA A 40 1.99 -13.60 19.90
N GLN A 41 2.78 -13.36 20.95
CA GLN A 41 2.24 -13.08 22.29
C GLN A 41 1.46 -11.74 22.34
N VAL A 42 1.88 -10.76 21.55
CA VAL A 42 1.26 -9.43 21.48
C VAL A 42 0.00 -9.42 20.59
N PHE A 43 0.07 -10.03 19.41
CA PHE A 43 -0.95 -9.95 18.35
C PHE A 43 -1.80 -11.22 18.20
N GLY A 44 -1.43 -12.35 18.82
CA GLY A 44 -2.21 -13.58 18.73
C GLY A 44 -3.64 -13.44 19.24
N GLY A 45 -4.64 -13.78 18.42
CA GLY A 45 -6.06 -13.58 18.75
C GLY A 45 -6.47 -12.11 18.85
N ILE A 46 -5.78 -11.20 18.15
CA ILE A 46 -6.12 -9.77 18.16
C ILE A 46 -7.53 -9.49 17.62
N ASP A 47 -8.05 -10.35 16.76
CA ASP A 47 -9.41 -10.27 16.22
C ASP A 47 -10.51 -10.66 17.22
N GLU A 48 -10.16 -11.36 18.30
CA GLU A 48 -11.08 -11.68 19.40
C GLU A 48 -11.22 -10.51 20.39
N LEU A 49 -10.26 -9.58 20.39
CA LEU A 49 -10.24 -8.43 21.28
C LEU A 49 -11.19 -7.33 20.80
N LYS A 50 -11.74 -6.60 21.76
CA LYS A 50 -12.70 -5.50 21.54
C LYS A 50 -12.35 -4.28 22.36
N THR A 51 -12.86 -3.14 21.94
CA THR A 51 -12.83 -1.90 22.72
C THR A 51 -13.86 -1.94 23.85
N ARG A 52 -13.81 -0.95 24.75
CA ARG A 52 -14.83 -0.76 25.79
C ARG A 52 -16.26 -0.70 25.24
N ASP A 53 -16.42 -0.09 24.07
CA ASP A 53 -17.71 0.07 23.39
C ASP A 53 -18.03 -1.12 22.46
N ALA A 54 -17.38 -2.26 22.68
CA ALA A 54 -17.54 -3.51 21.94
C ALA A 54 -17.19 -3.43 20.43
N ARG A 55 -16.44 -2.40 19.98
CA ARG A 55 -15.92 -2.35 18.61
C ARG A 55 -14.81 -3.39 18.43
N PRO A 56 -14.79 -4.17 17.33
CA PRO A 56 -13.69 -5.09 17.05
C PRO A 56 -12.40 -4.33 16.72
N LEU A 57 -11.24 -4.95 16.96
CA LEU A 57 -9.95 -4.41 16.51
C LEU A 57 -9.62 -4.76 15.06
N VAL A 58 -10.29 -5.77 14.50
CA VAL A 58 -10.15 -6.16 13.09
C VAL A 58 -11.45 -5.83 12.40
N VAL A 59 -11.37 -4.99 11.38
CA VAL A 59 -12.52 -4.52 10.59
C VAL A 59 -12.48 -5.14 9.21
N ASP A 60 -13.66 -5.44 8.68
CA ASP A 60 -13.80 -5.94 7.32
C ASP A 60 -13.86 -4.77 6.34
N ALA A 61 -13.15 -4.91 5.23
CA ALA A 61 -13.19 -4.02 4.08
C ALA A 61 -13.52 -4.82 2.82
N GLY A 62 -14.15 -4.20 1.83
CA GLY A 62 -14.61 -4.90 0.63
C GLY A 62 -16.05 -4.58 0.24
N PRO A 63 -16.63 -5.35 -0.70
CA PRO A 63 -17.95 -5.06 -1.22
C PRO A 63 -18.99 -5.03 -0.10
N VAL A 64 -19.87 -4.01 -0.11
CA VAL A 64 -21.00 -3.88 0.84
C VAL A 64 -20.55 -3.61 2.30
N THR A 65 -19.28 -3.28 2.53
CA THR A 65 -18.80 -2.80 3.84
C THR A 65 -18.75 -1.27 3.88
N ALA A 66 -18.56 -0.69 5.06
CA ALA A 66 -18.38 0.77 5.19
C ALA A 66 -17.06 1.26 4.57
N LEU A 67 -16.08 0.37 4.38
CA LEU A 67 -14.81 0.63 3.71
C LEU A 67 -14.74 -0.22 2.45
N ASP A 68 -15.46 0.21 1.41
CA ASP A 68 -15.55 -0.45 0.11
C ASP A 68 -14.58 0.13 -0.93
N HIS A 69 -13.90 1.23 -0.63
CA HIS A 69 -12.90 1.85 -1.51
C HIS A 69 -11.78 2.54 -0.73
N LEU A 70 -10.68 2.83 -1.42
CA LEU A 70 -9.56 3.62 -0.95
C LEU A 70 -9.19 4.68 -1.98
N TYR A 71 -8.74 5.84 -1.51
CA TYR A 71 -8.13 6.86 -2.35
C TYR A 71 -6.61 6.76 -2.31
N ARG A 72 -5.98 7.00 -3.45
CA ARG A 72 -4.53 7.15 -3.52
C ARG A 72 -4.17 8.32 -4.41
N ALA A 73 -3.25 9.14 -3.92
CA ALA A 73 -2.72 10.30 -4.64
C ALA A 73 -1.29 10.03 -5.08
N ARG A 74 -0.88 10.66 -6.18
CA ARG A 74 0.53 10.76 -6.60
C ARG A 74 0.83 12.16 -7.14
N VAL A 75 2.02 12.65 -6.83
CA VAL A 75 2.50 13.97 -7.24
C VAL A 75 3.31 13.86 -8.52
N PHE A 76 3.05 14.75 -9.46
CA PHE A 76 3.69 14.83 -10.76
C PHE A 76 4.28 16.23 -10.96
N GLN A 77 5.55 16.25 -11.37
CA GLN A 77 6.30 17.47 -11.66
C GLN A 77 6.44 17.73 -13.16
N THR A 78 6.15 16.73 -14.00
CA THR A 78 6.22 16.80 -15.46
C THR A 78 4.91 16.32 -16.08
N GLU A 79 4.58 16.88 -17.25
CA GLU A 79 3.38 16.53 -18.04
C GLU A 79 3.44 15.06 -18.46
N ASP A 80 4.54 14.62 -19.08
CA ASP A 80 4.70 13.26 -19.63
C ASP A 80 4.41 12.15 -18.59
N ARG A 81 4.86 12.35 -17.35
CA ARG A 81 4.63 11.38 -16.26
C ARG A 81 3.18 11.37 -15.79
N LEU A 82 2.53 12.52 -15.82
CA LEU A 82 1.11 12.62 -15.53
C LEU A 82 0.30 11.94 -16.65
N GLU A 83 0.64 12.18 -17.91
CA GLU A 83 -0.01 11.55 -19.06
C GLU A 83 0.13 10.02 -19.02
N GLU A 84 1.34 9.49 -18.78
CA GLU A 84 1.56 8.05 -18.55
C GLU A 84 0.62 7.51 -17.45
N ALA A 85 0.47 8.28 -16.37
CA ALA A 85 -0.34 7.86 -15.24
C ALA A 85 -1.85 7.92 -15.49
N LEU A 86 -2.32 8.86 -16.31
CA LEU A 86 -3.71 8.96 -16.73
C LEU A 86 -4.05 7.90 -17.79
N SER A 87 -3.11 7.56 -18.69
CA SER A 87 -3.29 6.48 -19.67
C SER A 87 -3.38 5.10 -19.01
N ARG A 88 -2.58 4.84 -17.97
CA ARG A 88 -2.53 3.55 -17.24
C ARG A 88 -2.60 3.72 -15.72
N PRO A 89 -3.74 4.19 -15.18
CA PRO A 89 -3.87 4.51 -13.76
C PRO A 89 -3.78 3.26 -12.88
N ASP A 90 -4.16 2.09 -13.40
CA ASP A 90 -3.98 0.78 -12.77
C ASP A 90 -2.51 0.48 -12.44
N LEU A 91 -1.59 0.82 -13.34
CA LEU A 91 -0.15 0.58 -13.18
C LEU A 91 0.56 1.72 -12.44
N HIS A 92 0.25 2.96 -12.82
CA HIS A 92 1.01 4.13 -12.38
C HIS A 92 0.45 4.80 -11.14
N LEU A 93 -0.84 4.66 -10.84
CA LEU A 93 -1.44 5.14 -9.60
C LEU A 93 -1.61 4.01 -8.57
N GLY A 94 -1.62 2.75 -9.02
CA GLY A 94 -1.65 1.54 -8.19
C GLY A 94 -0.38 1.26 -7.38
N SER A 95 -0.25 0.03 -6.87
CA SER A 95 0.94 -0.44 -6.14
C SER A 95 2.18 -0.42 -7.02
N PRO A 96 3.34 0.09 -6.53
CA PRO A 96 4.56 0.10 -7.32
C PRO A 96 5.03 -1.34 -7.57
N PRO A 97 5.64 -1.65 -8.73
CA PRO A 97 6.30 -2.93 -8.93
C PRO A 97 7.46 -3.11 -7.92
N PRO A 98 7.87 -4.35 -7.59
CA PRO A 98 8.88 -4.61 -6.56
C PRO A 98 10.19 -3.82 -6.74
N ASN A 99 10.69 -3.69 -7.96
CA ASN A 99 11.91 -2.94 -8.27
C ASN A 99 11.80 -1.42 -8.01
N MET A 100 10.59 -0.86 -7.97
CA MET A 100 10.32 0.55 -7.68
C MET A 100 9.73 0.76 -6.28
N ALA A 101 9.44 -0.31 -5.54
CA ALA A 101 8.89 -0.25 -4.19
C ALA A 101 9.97 0.28 -3.21
N ARG A 102 9.82 1.55 -2.81
CA ARG A 102 10.68 2.16 -1.78
C ARG A 102 10.29 1.65 -0.39
N ALA A 103 11.25 1.69 0.53
CA ALA A 103 10.96 1.44 1.94
C ALA A 103 9.98 2.50 2.45
N GLY A 104 9.00 2.06 3.23
CA GLY A 104 8.07 2.90 3.96
C GLY A 104 7.90 2.39 5.38
N ARG A 105 6.98 2.99 6.15
CA ARG A 105 6.72 2.61 7.54
C ARG A 105 6.36 1.13 7.68
N MET A 106 5.56 0.61 6.76
CA MET A 106 4.96 -0.72 6.87
C MET A 106 5.50 -1.70 5.83
N ASN A 107 6.56 -1.34 5.10
CA ASN A 107 7.17 -2.21 4.10
C ASN A 107 8.66 -1.92 3.94
N ALA A 108 9.47 -2.97 3.79
CA ALA A 108 10.87 -2.81 3.40
C ALA A 108 10.99 -2.48 1.91
N GLN A 109 12.12 -1.89 1.50
CA GLN A 109 12.42 -1.66 0.08
C GLN A 109 12.33 -2.96 -0.71
N GLY A 110 11.66 -2.97 -1.85
CA GLY A 110 11.41 -4.16 -2.66
C GLY A 110 10.06 -4.82 -2.39
N ILE A 111 9.46 -4.61 -1.21
CA ILE A 111 8.16 -5.17 -0.87
C ILE A 111 7.06 -4.20 -1.33
N SER A 112 6.35 -4.60 -2.38
CA SER A 112 5.25 -3.83 -2.96
C SER A 112 4.00 -3.91 -2.07
N VAL A 113 3.58 -2.77 -1.53
CA VAL A 113 2.36 -2.60 -0.74
C VAL A 113 1.51 -1.47 -1.33
N PHE A 114 0.22 -1.44 -0.98
CA PHE A 114 -0.67 -0.34 -1.38
C PHE A 114 -0.87 0.60 -0.19
N TYR A 115 -0.41 1.85 -0.30
CA TYR A 115 -0.78 2.91 0.63
C TYR A 115 -1.92 3.73 0.02
N GLY A 116 -3.01 3.85 0.77
CA GLY A 116 -4.14 4.70 0.43
C GLY A 116 -4.71 5.39 1.67
N ALA A 117 -5.85 6.04 1.49
CA ALA A 117 -6.59 6.70 2.55
C ALA A 117 -8.09 6.48 2.37
N THR A 118 -8.84 6.74 3.45
CA THR A 118 -10.32 6.69 3.43
C THR A 118 -10.93 7.84 2.64
N ASP A 119 -10.19 8.94 2.44
CA ASP A 119 -10.67 10.16 1.80
C ASP A 119 -9.62 10.74 0.85
N ALA A 120 -10.08 11.35 -0.26
CA ALA A 120 -9.20 12.00 -1.24
C ALA A 120 -8.33 13.10 -0.63
N SER A 121 -8.90 13.92 0.27
CA SER A 121 -8.18 15.02 0.94
C SER A 121 -7.04 14.51 1.85
N VAL A 122 -7.22 13.35 2.48
CA VAL A 122 -6.20 12.69 3.31
C VAL A 122 -5.08 12.16 2.41
N ALA A 123 -5.43 11.52 1.29
CA ALA A 123 -4.44 11.05 0.32
C ALA A 123 -3.58 12.22 -0.24
N ILE A 124 -4.22 13.35 -0.58
CA ILE A 124 -3.52 14.57 -1.02
C ILE A 124 -2.59 15.11 0.07
N ALA A 125 -3.03 15.14 1.33
CA ALA A 125 -2.22 15.65 2.44
C ALA A 125 -0.98 14.77 2.71
N GLU A 126 -1.11 13.45 2.60
CA GLU A 126 0.00 12.52 2.84
C GLU A 126 1.12 12.61 1.81
N VAL A 127 0.81 12.94 0.54
CA VAL A 127 1.83 13.02 -0.51
C VAL A 127 2.66 14.32 -0.47
N ARG A 128 2.29 15.29 0.39
CA ARG A 128 3.03 16.55 0.64
C ARG A 128 3.50 17.24 -0.65
N PRO A 129 2.56 17.62 -1.52
CA PRO A 129 2.89 18.17 -2.83
C PRO A 129 3.58 19.54 -2.72
N PRO A 130 4.61 19.83 -3.53
CA PRO A 130 5.14 21.18 -3.67
C PRO A 130 4.18 22.07 -4.48
N VAL A 131 4.19 23.37 -4.20
CA VAL A 131 3.46 24.37 -5.01
C VAL A 131 3.94 24.32 -6.45
N GLY A 132 3.00 24.38 -7.40
CA GLY A 132 3.25 24.29 -8.84
C GLY A 132 3.24 22.87 -9.40
N SER A 133 3.13 21.83 -8.56
CA SER A 133 2.95 20.45 -9.03
C SER A 133 1.48 20.12 -9.36
N LYS A 134 1.28 18.97 -10.01
CA LYS A 134 -0.04 18.37 -10.26
C LYS A 134 -0.17 17.10 -9.41
N ILE A 135 -1.37 16.79 -8.93
CA ILE A 135 -1.66 15.57 -8.17
C ILE A 135 -2.72 14.79 -8.93
N ALA A 136 -2.44 13.55 -9.29
CA ALA A 136 -3.50 12.64 -9.72
C ALA A 136 -4.03 11.88 -8.50
N VAL A 137 -5.33 11.91 -8.30
CA VAL A 137 -6.03 11.17 -7.25
C VAL A 137 -6.92 10.13 -7.93
N ALA A 138 -6.76 8.88 -7.52
CA ALA A 138 -7.58 7.78 -8.03
C ALA A 138 -8.32 7.09 -6.88
N LYS A 139 -9.56 6.71 -7.17
CA LYS A 139 -10.39 5.87 -6.31
C LYS A 139 -10.23 4.40 -6.70
N PHE A 140 -9.98 3.56 -5.72
CA PHE A 140 -9.80 2.12 -5.89
C PHE A 140 -10.88 1.38 -5.12
N GLY A 141 -11.82 0.76 -5.84
CA GLY A 141 -12.82 -0.12 -5.25
C GLY A 141 -12.19 -1.42 -4.76
N ILE A 142 -12.55 -1.85 -3.56
CA ILE A 142 -12.15 -3.12 -2.96
C ILE A 142 -13.19 -4.17 -3.34
N PHE A 143 -12.86 -5.09 -4.24
CA PHE A 143 -13.86 -6.01 -4.81
C PHE A 143 -13.84 -7.42 -4.21
N ARG A 144 -12.95 -7.70 -3.24
CA ARG A 144 -12.97 -8.91 -2.42
C ARG A 144 -12.91 -8.57 -0.92
N PRO A 145 -13.43 -9.42 -0.02
CA PRO A 145 -13.31 -9.20 1.41
C PRO A 145 -11.84 -9.15 1.85
N LEU A 146 -11.51 -8.18 2.71
CA LEU A 146 -10.22 -7.95 3.34
C LEU A 146 -10.40 -7.76 4.85
N ARG A 147 -9.44 -8.25 5.64
CA ARG A 147 -9.42 -8.05 7.10
C ARG A 147 -8.30 -7.10 7.50
N LEU A 148 -8.65 -5.95 8.06
CA LEU A 148 -7.70 -4.90 8.39
C LEU A 148 -7.62 -4.72 9.90
N LEU A 149 -6.40 -4.62 10.45
CA LEU A 149 -6.20 -4.21 11.83
C LEU A 149 -6.45 -2.70 11.96
N ASP A 150 -7.43 -2.31 12.77
CA ASP A 150 -7.75 -0.91 13.06
C ASP A 150 -6.95 -0.43 14.29
N LEU A 151 -5.87 0.32 14.04
CA LEU A 151 -5.06 0.91 15.11
C LEU A 151 -5.83 1.98 15.89
N THR A 152 -6.85 2.63 15.30
CA THR A 152 -7.66 3.64 15.99
C THR A 152 -8.49 3.03 17.12
N ALA A 153 -8.78 1.73 17.05
CA ALA A 153 -9.48 0.98 18.08
C ALA A 153 -8.54 0.52 19.20
N LEU A 154 -7.23 0.39 18.95
CA LEU A 154 -6.27 -0.12 19.93
C LEU A 154 -6.18 0.74 21.19
N LYS A 155 -6.31 2.06 21.07
CA LYS A 155 -6.28 2.99 22.21
C LYS A 155 -7.34 2.69 23.27
N ASP A 156 -8.45 2.08 22.85
CA ASP A 156 -9.62 1.79 23.68
C ASP A 156 -9.77 0.29 23.99
N VAL A 157 -8.76 -0.54 23.65
CA VAL A 157 -8.81 -1.98 23.89
C VAL A 157 -9.08 -2.28 25.36
N HIS A 158 -10.04 -3.17 25.61
CA HIS A 158 -10.50 -3.48 26.95
C HIS A 158 -10.50 -4.98 27.19
N VAL A 159 -10.06 -5.35 28.40
CA VAL A 159 -10.03 -6.72 28.87
C VAL A 159 -10.79 -6.77 30.19
N THR A 160 -11.79 -7.64 30.25
CA THR A 160 -12.52 -7.98 31.47
C THR A 160 -12.12 -9.37 31.95
N GLY A 161 -12.30 -9.61 33.25
CA GLY A 161 -12.04 -10.91 33.84
C GLY A 161 -12.14 -10.89 35.35
N SER A 162 -12.24 -12.08 35.93
CA SER A 162 -12.23 -12.26 37.39
C SER A 162 -10.84 -11.98 37.94
N ILE A 163 -10.74 -11.30 39.08
CA ILE A 163 -9.47 -11.11 39.81
C ILE A 163 -8.84 -12.45 40.25
N PHE A 164 -9.63 -13.51 40.29
CA PHE A 164 -9.20 -14.87 40.61
C PHE A 164 -8.67 -15.64 39.39
N ASP A 165 -8.77 -15.08 38.18
CA ASP A 165 -8.16 -15.66 36.98
C ASP A 165 -6.65 -15.33 36.94
N PRO A 166 -5.75 -16.33 37.06
CA PRO A 166 -4.30 -16.10 37.04
C PRO A 166 -3.79 -15.46 35.74
N SER A 167 -4.54 -15.58 34.64
CA SER A 167 -4.18 -15.00 33.34
C SER A 167 -4.50 -13.50 33.22
N LEU A 168 -5.34 -12.95 34.12
CA LEU A 168 -5.86 -11.59 34.01
C LEU A 168 -4.73 -10.55 33.95
N LYS A 169 -3.71 -10.68 34.80
CA LYS A 169 -2.57 -9.75 34.84
C LYS A 169 -1.88 -9.65 33.48
N ARG A 170 -1.55 -10.80 32.87
CA ARG A 170 -0.90 -10.86 31.55
C ARG A 170 -1.77 -10.24 30.46
N ARG A 171 -3.09 -10.49 30.49
CA ARG A 171 -4.03 -9.90 29.52
C ARG A 171 -4.13 -8.38 29.68
N LEU A 172 -4.10 -7.86 30.90
CA LEU A 172 -4.08 -6.41 31.17
C LEU A 172 -2.77 -5.75 30.72
N GLU A 173 -1.62 -6.37 30.98
CA GLU A 173 -0.31 -5.89 30.51
C GLU A 173 -0.26 -5.84 28.98
N ARG A 174 -0.74 -6.90 28.31
CA ARG A 174 -0.89 -6.96 26.85
C ARG A 174 -1.77 -5.83 26.32
N ALA A 175 -2.95 -5.64 26.92
CA ALA A 175 -3.87 -4.56 26.54
C ALA A 175 -3.21 -3.18 26.73
N SER A 176 -2.49 -2.97 27.83
CA SER A 176 -1.77 -1.73 28.07
C SER A 176 -0.69 -1.48 27.01
N PHE A 177 0.05 -2.50 26.59
CA PHE A 177 1.02 -2.39 25.51
C PHE A 177 0.34 -2.03 24.17
N LEU A 178 -0.74 -2.73 23.81
CA LEU A 178 -1.50 -2.45 22.58
C LEU A 178 -2.00 -1.00 22.50
N ARG A 179 -2.45 -0.41 23.62
CA ARG A 179 -2.82 1.02 23.65
C ARG A 179 -1.67 1.95 23.32
N THR A 180 -0.43 1.58 23.66
CA THR A 180 0.76 2.38 23.31
C THR A 180 1.22 2.16 21.87
N LEU A 181 0.80 1.06 21.23
CA LEU A 181 1.24 0.67 19.90
C LEU A 181 0.70 1.60 18.82
N GLU A 182 -0.55 2.07 18.94
CA GLU A 182 -1.12 3.07 18.03
C GLU A 182 -0.17 4.28 17.87
N PHE A 183 0.24 4.88 18.99
CA PHE A 183 1.16 6.02 18.97
C PHE A 183 2.51 5.66 18.34
N ARG A 184 3.05 4.47 18.61
CA ARG A 184 4.35 4.04 18.05
C ARG A 184 4.29 3.80 16.54
N MET A 185 3.18 3.29 16.02
CA MET A 185 3.02 2.94 14.61
C MET A 185 2.55 4.13 13.75
N ALA A 186 1.79 5.06 14.32
CA ALA A 186 1.22 6.20 13.61
C ALA A 186 2.08 7.48 13.67
N ARG A 187 3.05 7.56 14.60
CA ARG A 187 3.88 8.76 14.79
C ARG A 187 4.65 9.15 13.51
N PRO A 188 4.67 10.45 13.14
CA PRO A 188 5.58 10.95 12.11
C PRO A 188 7.04 10.63 12.42
N VAL A 189 7.71 10.00 11.48
CA VAL A 189 9.17 9.81 11.49
C VAL A 189 9.80 10.93 10.66
N MET A 190 10.91 11.49 11.14
CA MET A 190 11.65 12.51 10.39
C MET A 190 12.39 11.84 9.22
N PRO A 191 12.50 12.49 8.05
CA PRO A 191 13.14 11.89 6.86
C PRO A 191 14.56 11.34 7.10
N ASP A 192 15.32 11.97 8.00
CA ASP A 192 16.70 11.58 8.29
C ASP A 192 16.83 10.31 9.17
N ASP A 193 15.76 9.94 9.89
CA ASP A 193 15.74 8.82 10.85
C ASP A 193 15.00 7.57 10.30
N GLU A 194 14.46 7.65 9.08
CA GLU A 194 13.55 6.65 8.50
C GLU A 194 14.11 5.23 8.48
N ALA A 195 15.39 5.05 8.15
CA ALA A 195 15.95 3.74 7.91
C ALA A 195 15.97 2.83 9.16
N LEU A 196 16.19 3.39 10.35
CA LEU A 196 16.19 2.63 11.60
C LEU A 196 14.82 2.65 12.28
N ASP A 197 14.12 3.78 12.24
CA ASP A 197 12.83 3.94 12.91
C ASP A 197 11.70 3.15 12.23
N TYR A 198 11.84 2.79 10.95
CA TYR A 198 10.88 1.93 10.25
C TYR A 198 11.06 0.43 10.56
N LEU A 199 12.18 -0.01 11.13
CA LEU A 199 12.41 -1.45 11.36
C LEU A 199 11.33 -2.09 12.25
N PRO A 200 10.92 -1.51 13.39
CA PRO A 200 9.89 -2.10 14.23
C PRO A 200 8.53 -2.17 13.54
N THR A 201 8.13 -1.12 12.81
CA THR A 201 6.84 -1.05 12.12
C THR A 201 6.78 -1.99 10.93
N GLN A 202 7.89 -2.14 10.19
CA GLN A 202 8.04 -3.12 9.11
C GLN A 202 8.00 -4.56 9.65
N ALA A 203 8.67 -4.84 10.78
CA ALA A 203 8.63 -6.15 11.42
C ALA A 203 7.21 -6.54 11.85
N VAL A 204 6.45 -5.60 12.42
CA VAL A 204 5.04 -5.81 12.77
C VAL A 204 4.21 -6.07 11.50
N ALA A 205 4.37 -5.25 10.46
CA ALA A 205 3.66 -5.43 9.20
C ALA A 205 3.94 -6.81 8.56
N ASP A 206 5.21 -7.20 8.46
CA ASP A 206 5.62 -8.52 7.95
C ASP A 206 4.99 -9.66 8.77
N PHE A 207 5.00 -9.56 10.11
CA PHE A 207 4.38 -10.55 10.98
C PHE A 207 2.87 -10.66 10.76
N LEU A 208 2.15 -9.53 10.74
CA LEU A 208 0.70 -9.51 10.51
C LEU A 208 0.33 -10.05 9.11
N ALA A 209 1.19 -9.77 8.12
CA ALA A 209 1.01 -10.18 6.74
C ALA A 209 1.32 -11.67 6.49
N THR A 210 2.13 -12.33 7.32
CA THR A 210 2.66 -13.68 6.99
C THR A 210 2.45 -14.73 8.08
N MET A 211 2.52 -14.37 9.36
CA MET A 211 2.54 -15.31 10.48
C MET A 211 1.31 -15.23 11.39
N ASN A 212 0.64 -14.07 11.45
CA ASN A 212 -0.52 -13.89 12.31
C ASN A 212 -1.67 -14.82 11.89
N GLN A 213 -2.39 -15.36 12.88
CA GLN A 213 -3.57 -16.18 12.68
C GLN A 213 -4.75 -15.55 13.43
N PRO A 214 -5.84 -15.17 12.73
CA PRO A 214 -6.00 -15.21 11.28
C PRO A 214 -5.09 -14.22 10.55
N ARG A 215 -4.73 -14.52 9.30
CA ARG A 215 -3.93 -13.63 8.45
C ARG A 215 -4.68 -12.33 8.21
N LEU A 216 -3.98 -11.21 8.31
CA LEU A 216 -4.53 -9.89 8.03
C LEU A 216 -4.08 -9.40 6.67
N ASP A 217 -4.91 -8.61 6.01
CA ASP A 217 -4.67 -8.05 4.67
C ASP A 217 -4.07 -6.65 4.71
N GLY A 218 -4.15 -5.98 5.86
CA GLY A 218 -3.64 -4.63 6.00
C GLY A 218 -3.90 -4.01 7.37
N ILE A 219 -3.62 -2.71 7.46
CA ILE A 219 -3.74 -1.91 8.67
C ILE A 219 -4.43 -0.59 8.33
N VAL A 220 -5.41 -0.19 9.13
CA VAL A 220 -6.01 1.16 9.15
C VAL A 220 -5.42 1.94 10.32
N PHE A 221 -4.97 3.16 10.08
CA PHE A 221 -4.32 3.98 11.10
C PHE A 221 -4.63 5.46 10.91
N PRO A 222 -4.65 6.28 11.99
CA PRO A 222 -5.01 7.68 11.87
C PRO A 222 -3.98 8.43 11.01
N SER A 223 -4.46 9.36 10.19
CA SER A 223 -3.59 10.28 9.45
C SER A 223 -2.86 11.21 10.41
N ALA A 224 -1.56 11.42 10.18
CA ALA A 224 -0.80 12.39 10.96
C ALA A 224 -0.83 13.79 10.35
N GLN A 225 -1.27 13.91 9.08
CA GLN A 225 -1.37 15.20 8.37
C GLN A 225 -2.73 15.88 8.54
N THR A 226 -3.77 15.10 8.79
CA THR A 226 -5.14 15.59 8.89
C THR A 226 -5.72 15.29 10.27
N ARG A 227 -6.64 16.14 10.75
CA ARG A 227 -7.33 15.91 12.04
C ARG A 227 -8.35 14.79 12.00
N ALA A 228 -8.84 14.48 10.79
CA ALA A 228 -9.85 13.45 10.54
C ALA A 228 -9.45 12.64 9.29
N GLY A 229 -9.95 11.41 9.23
CA GLY A 229 -9.62 10.45 8.18
C GLY A 229 -8.46 9.53 8.54
N CYS A 230 -8.42 8.37 7.88
CA CYS A 230 -7.44 7.32 8.14
C CYS A 230 -6.63 7.00 6.90
N ASN A 231 -5.37 6.63 7.13
CA ASN A 231 -4.55 5.97 6.15
C ASN A 231 -4.79 4.46 6.23
N VAL A 232 -4.60 3.80 5.10
CA VAL A 232 -4.73 2.35 4.97
C VAL A 232 -3.50 1.84 4.24
N VAL A 233 -2.86 0.81 4.79
CA VAL A 233 -1.89 0.01 4.06
C VAL A 233 -2.46 -1.38 3.81
N LEU A 234 -2.44 -1.83 2.55
CA LEU A 234 -2.68 -3.23 2.21
C LEU A 234 -1.35 -3.92 1.97
N PHE A 235 -1.16 -5.07 2.61
CA PHE A 235 0.06 -5.85 2.53
C PHE A 235 0.25 -6.47 1.15
N HIS A 236 1.45 -6.95 0.89
CA HIS A 236 1.87 -7.43 -0.42
C HIS A 236 0.86 -8.38 -1.07
N HIS A 237 0.34 -9.38 -0.36
CA HIS A 237 -0.61 -10.35 -0.93
C HIS A 237 -2.01 -9.78 -1.22
N ALA A 238 -2.34 -8.60 -0.67
CA ALA A 238 -3.63 -7.92 -0.85
C ALA A 238 -3.53 -6.61 -1.63
N ALA A 239 -2.33 -6.21 -2.06
CA ALA A 239 -2.06 -4.91 -2.68
C ALA A 239 -2.21 -4.87 -4.21
N LYS A 240 -2.56 -5.98 -4.86
CA LYS A 240 -2.62 -6.05 -6.31
C LYS A 240 -3.87 -5.34 -6.85
N VAL A 241 -3.64 -4.48 -7.84
CA VAL A 241 -4.66 -3.79 -8.62
C VAL A 241 -4.92 -4.59 -9.89
N VAL A 242 -6.18 -4.71 -10.29
CA VAL A 242 -6.56 -5.30 -11.58
C VAL A 242 -6.00 -4.43 -12.70
N GLU A 243 -5.23 -5.06 -13.58
CA GLU A 243 -4.75 -4.38 -14.78
C GLU A 243 -5.90 -4.16 -15.78
N LEU A 244 -5.98 -2.95 -16.32
CA LEU A 244 -6.92 -2.61 -17.38
C LEU A 244 -6.61 -3.45 -18.62
N GLN A 245 -7.66 -4.01 -19.21
CA GLN A 245 -7.57 -4.87 -20.38
C GLN A 245 -7.99 -4.10 -21.62
N PHE A 246 -7.11 -4.03 -22.61
CA PHE A 246 -7.38 -3.39 -23.88
C PHE A 246 -7.26 -4.41 -25.01
N PRO A 247 -8.09 -4.32 -26.06
CA PRO A 247 -7.88 -5.10 -27.27
C PRO A 247 -6.47 -4.89 -27.84
N LYS A 248 -5.91 -5.95 -28.44
CA LYS A 248 -4.57 -5.87 -29.04
C LYS A 248 -4.55 -4.85 -30.16
N GLY A 249 -3.68 -3.85 -30.04
CA GLY A 249 -3.57 -2.75 -31.01
C GLY A 249 -4.36 -1.50 -30.63
N THR A 250 -4.97 -1.44 -29.43
CA THR A 250 -5.54 -0.19 -28.92
C THR A 250 -4.44 0.87 -28.73
N GLU A 251 -4.70 2.05 -29.27
CA GLU A 251 -3.89 3.25 -29.04
C GLU A 251 -4.57 4.08 -27.94
N ILE A 252 -3.78 4.56 -26.97
CA ILE A 252 -4.28 5.37 -25.85
C ILE A 252 -3.63 6.75 -25.94
N GLU A 253 -4.44 7.79 -26.09
CA GLU A 253 -4.01 9.18 -26.15
C GLU A 253 -4.53 9.92 -24.92
N THR A 254 -3.66 10.68 -24.25
CA THR A 254 -4.04 11.53 -23.12
C THR A 254 -3.87 12.99 -23.51
N HIS A 255 -4.86 13.81 -23.19
CA HIS A 255 -4.81 15.26 -23.37
C HIS A 255 -4.95 15.95 -22.01
N THR A 256 -4.15 16.99 -21.77
CA THR A 256 -4.15 17.78 -20.53
C THR A 256 -4.75 19.17 -20.68
N GLY A 257 -5.16 19.50 -21.91
CA GLY A 257 -5.90 20.69 -22.25
C GLY A 257 -6.22 20.75 -23.73
N LEU A 258 -6.90 21.82 -24.11
CA LEU A 258 -7.32 22.07 -25.48
C LEU A 258 -7.13 23.53 -25.84
N TRP A 259 -6.84 23.77 -27.12
CA TRP A 259 -6.85 25.11 -27.69
C TRP A 259 -8.26 25.43 -28.17
N ASN A 260 -8.84 26.50 -27.64
CA ASN A 260 -10.09 27.08 -28.11
C ASN A 260 -9.89 28.52 -28.61
N GLU A 261 -10.99 29.20 -28.97
CA GLU A 261 -10.96 30.57 -29.49
C GLU A 261 -10.43 31.60 -28.47
N ASP A 262 -10.54 31.30 -27.17
CA ASP A 262 -10.13 32.16 -26.05
C ASP A 262 -8.72 31.82 -25.52
N GLY A 263 -8.09 30.76 -26.02
CA GLY A 263 -6.72 30.35 -25.68
C GLY A 263 -6.61 28.88 -25.27
N TRP A 264 -5.63 28.58 -24.41
CA TRP A 264 -5.45 27.24 -23.85
C TRP A 264 -6.35 27.05 -22.63
N GLU A 265 -7.20 26.03 -22.65
CA GLU A 265 -8.03 25.61 -21.52
C GLU A 265 -7.56 24.27 -20.95
N ILE A 266 -7.61 24.16 -19.62
CA ILE A 266 -7.24 22.93 -18.91
C ILE A 266 -8.44 21.98 -18.94
N GLU A 267 -8.28 20.87 -19.63
CA GLU A 267 -9.24 19.77 -19.69
C GLU A 267 -8.46 18.46 -19.81
N TYR A 268 -8.71 17.53 -18.87
CA TYR A 268 -8.06 16.22 -18.87
C TYR A 268 -8.97 15.20 -19.53
N SER A 269 -8.48 14.52 -20.56
CA SER A 269 -9.20 13.42 -21.20
C SER A 269 -8.25 12.32 -21.63
N VAL A 270 -8.76 11.08 -21.66
CA VAL A 270 -8.05 9.91 -22.18
C VAL A 270 -8.95 9.28 -23.24
N GLN A 271 -8.40 9.06 -24.43
CA GLN A 271 -9.09 8.45 -25.56
C GLN A 271 -8.47 7.10 -25.89
N GLU A 272 -9.32 6.11 -26.09
CA GLU A 272 -8.93 4.74 -26.43
C GLU A 272 -9.40 4.43 -27.86
N SER A 273 -8.46 4.41 -28.81
CA SER A 273 -8.70 4.07 -30.21
C SER A 273 -8.53 2.57 -30.41
N VAL A 274 -9.64 1.84 -30.33
CA VAL A 274 -9.67 0.38 -30.47
C VAL A 274 -9.70 -0.04 -31.95
N PRO A 275 -8.91 -1.06 -32.38
CA PRO A 275 -8.96 -1.54 -33.76
C PRO A 275 -10.35 -2.06 -34.15
N LEU A 276 -10.73 -1.84 -35.41
CA LEU A 276 -11.93 -2.43 -36.00
C LEU A 276 -11.88 -3.96 -35.84
N GLN A 277 -12.83 -4.52 -35.08
CA GLN A 277 -12.97 -5.97 -35.02
C GLN A 277 -13.35 -6.48 -36.42
N PRO A 278 -12.68 -7.53 -36.93
CA PRO A 278 -13.09 -8.13 -38.20
C PRO A 278 -14.55 -8.61 -38.07
N ALA A 279 -15.36 -8.33 -39.09
CA ALA A 279 -16.76 -8.75 -39.11
C ALA A 279 -16.89 -10.24 -38.77
N PRO A 280 -17.92 -10.67 -38.01
CA PRO A 280 -18.12 -12.07 -37.69
C PRO A 280 -18.16 -12.85 -39.00
N LYS A 281 -17.13 -13.69 -39.24
CA LYS A 281 -17.13 -14.59 -40.39
C LYS A 281 -18.34 -15.51 -40.24
N GLN A 282 -19.14 -15.65 -41.30
CA GLN A 282 -20.16 -16.70 -41.34
C GLN A 282 -19.47 -18.04 -41.04
N PRO A 283 -20.06 -18.88 -40.19
CA PRO A 283 -19.45 -20.17 -39.85
C PRO A 283 -19.28 -20.98 -41.13
N ASP A 284 -18.04 -21.26 -41.48
CA ASP A 284 -17.69 -22.17 -42.56
C ASP A 284 -18.15 -23.58 -42.16
N PRO A 285 -19.01 -24.27 -42.95
CA PRO A 285 -19.52 -25.59 -42.60
C PRO A 285 -18.43 -26.65 -42.36
N ASP A 286 -17.21 -26.40 -42.82
CA ASP A 286 -16.06 -27.32 -42.69
C ASP A 286 -15.08 -26.98 -41.54
N GLU A 287 -15.29 -25.91 -40.76
CA GLU A 287 -14.44 -25.56 -39.60
C GLU A 287 -14.81 -26.32 -38.29
N GLY A 288 -15.55 -27.42 -38.40
CA GLY A 288 -16.10 -28.17 -37.27
C GLY A 288 -15.17 -29.16 -36.55
N LEU A 289 -13.86 -29.20 -36.82
CA LEU A 289 -13.02 -30.31 -36.31
C LEU A 289 -11.64 -29.98 -35.71
N TRP A 290 -11.23 -28.71 -35.66
CA TRP A 290 -9.98 -28.34 -34.99
C TRP A 290 -10.26 -27.24 -33.98
N GLY A 291 -10.52 -27.65 -32.73
CA GLY A 291 -10.65 -26.75 -31.60
C GLY A 291 -9.44 -25.82 -31.55
N SER A 292 -9.69 -24.53 -31.72
CA SER A 292 -8.71 -23.46 -31.58
C SER A 292 -8.33 -23.31 -30.11
N SER A 293 -7.50 -24.23 -29.64
CA SER A 293 -6.68 -24.01 -28.44
C SER A 293 -5.66 -22.94 -28.80
N HIS A 294 -6.00 -21.67 -28.57
CA HIS A 294 -5.01 -20.62 -28.51
C HIS A 294 -3.94 -21.05 -27.50
N PRO A 295 -2.64 -21.07 -27.87
CA PRO A 295 -1.60 -21.33 -26.88
C PRO A 295 -1.67 -20.17 -25.89
N THR A 296 -2.05 -20.46 -24.64
CA THR A 296 -1.73 -19.57 -23.52
C THR A 296 -0.23 -19.34 -23.56
N GLU A 297 0.20 -18.10 -23.79
CA GLU A 297 1.61 -17.73 -23.69
C GLU A 297 2.11 -18.27 -22.34
N PRO A 298 3.27 -18.97 -22.32
CA PRO A 298 3.80 -19.49 -21.07
C PRO A 298 4.01 -18.30 -20.11
N PRO A 299 3.65 -18.44 -18.82
CA PRO A 299 3.79 -17.37 -17.86
C PRO A 299 5.21 -16.83 -17.87
N ARG A 300 5.35 -15.51 -17.91
CA ARG A 300 6.65 -14.86 -17.80
C ARG A 300 7.11 -15.00 -16.35
N TRP A 301 8.43 -15.02 -16.14
CA TRP A 301 9.01 -15.13 -14.80
C TRP A 301 8.54 -13.98 -13.86
N ASP A 302 8.17 -12.83 -14.43
CA ASP A 302 7.73 -11.64 -13.70
C ASP A 302 6.19 -11.54 -13.55
N ASP A 303 5.42 -12.55 -13.95
CA ASP A 303 3.96 -12.50 -13.82
C ASP A 303 3.55 -12.47 -12.34
N ASP A 304 2.73 -11.49 -11.99
CA ASP A 304 2.22 -11.34 -10.63
C ASP A 304 1.02 -12.28 -10.41
N PHE A 305 1.25 -13.42 -9.77
CA PHE A 305 0.20 -14.42 -9.49
C PHE A 305 -0.69 -14.10 -8.28
N ARG A 306 -0.53 -12.94 -7.64
CA ARG A 306 -1.41 -12.56 -6.53
C ARG A 306 -2.86 -12.41 -6.99
N ASP A 307 -3.79 -12.69 -6.10
CA ASP A 307 -5.19 -12.33 -6.30
C ASP A 307 -5.35 -10.82 -6.15
N ALA A 308 -5.85 -10.17 -7.19
CA ALA A 308 -6.15 -8.75 -7.14
C ALA A 308 -7.25 -8.48 -6.10
N ALA A 309 -7.12 -7.37 -5.39
CA ALA A 309 -8.12 -6.92 -4.42
C ALA A 309 -8.73 -5.56 -4.78
N LEU A 310 -8.02 -4.79 -5.60
CA LEU A 310 -8.34 -3.42 -5.93
C LEU A 310 -8.64 -3.27 -7.42
N LYS A 311 -9.63 -2.46 -7.76
CA LYS A 311 -9.89 -2.02 -9.13
C LYS A 311 -9.97 -0.50 -9.15
N VAL A 312 -9.20 0.13 -10.04
CA VAL A 312 -9.29 1.58 -10.23
C VAL A 312 -10.62 1.94 -10.89
N GLU A 313 -11.28 2.98 -10.38
CA GLU A 313 -12.43 3.61 -11.01
C GLU A 313 -11.92 4.71 -11.95
N THR A 314 -11.79 4.40 -13.23
CA THR A 314 -11.17 5.29 -14.25
C THR A 314 -11.90 6.62 -14.37
N ASP A 315 -13.23 6.60 -14.29
CA ASP A 315 -14.07 7.80 -14.41
C ASP A 315 -14.00 8.72 -13.16
N ALA A 316 -13.37 8.24 -12.08
CA ALA A 316 -13.19 8.97 -10.83
C ALA A 316 -11.74 9.43 -10.61
N VAL A 317 -10.90 9.39 -11.65
CA VAL A 317 -9.54 9.93 -11.60
C VAL A 317 -9.60 11.45 -11.74
N GLU A 318 -9.01 12.16 -10.78
CA GLU A 318 -8.99 13.63 -10.75
C GLU A 318 -7.56 14.17 -10.77
N VAL A 319 -7.36 15.30 -11.44
CA VAL A 319 -6.09 16.04 -11.43
C VAL A 319 -6.25 17.35 -10.68
N HIS A 320 -5.46 17.52 -9.62
CA HIS A 320 -5.47 18.71 -8.76
C HIS A 320 -4.19 19.53 -9.00
N HIS A 321 -4.36 20.81 -9.33
CA HIS A 321 -3.24 21.75 -9.49
C HIS A 321 -2.92 22.42 -8.16
N VAL A 322 -1.66 22.34 -7.73
CA VAL A 322 -1.26 22.78 -6.39
C VAL A 322 -0.89 24.25 -6.42
N THR A 323 -1.85 25.11 -6.11
CA THR A 323 -1.68 26.58 -6.15
C THR A 323 -1.05 27.13 -4.86
N SER A 324 -1.29 26.50 -3.71
CA SER A 324 -0.75 26.91 -2.41
C SER A 324 -0.73 25.76 -1.41
N VAL A 325 0.09 25.87 -0.36
CA VAL A 325 0.18 24.91 0.75
C VAL A 325 0.10 25.67 2.07
N ALA A 326 -0.77 25.23 2.98
CA ALA A 326 -0.88 25.77 4.33
C ALA A 326 -0.13 24.89 5.34
N VAL A 327 0.82 25.47 6.07
CA VAL A 327 1.59 24.78 7.11
C VAL A 327 1.22 25.35 8.47
N ASN A 328 0.72 24.48 9.37
CA ASN A 328 0.39 24.86 10.74
C ASN A 328 1.58 24.60 11.66
N ALA A 329 2.18 25.66 12.21
CA ALA A 329 3.30 25.59 13.13
C ALA A 329 3.09 26.53 14.33
N THR A 330 3.56 26.10 15.51
CA THR A 330 3.54 26.95 16.72
C THR A 330 4.91 27.62 16.88
N PRO A 331 5.01 28.96 16.81
CA PRO A 331 6.27 29.65 17.00
C PRO A 331 6.67 29.64 18.48
N TYR A 332 7.94 29.36 18.76
CA TYR A 332 8.53 29.48 20.10
C TYR A 332 9.70 30.45 20.06
N THR A 333 9.67 31.48 20.91
CA THR A 333 10.74 32.48 20.99
C THR A 333 12.00 31.88 21.60
N VAL A 334 13.15 32.08 20.94
CA VAL A 334 14.44 31.65 21.45
C VAL A 334 15.11 32.80 22.20
N HIS A 335 15.32 32.63 23.50
CA HIS A 335 16.09 33.56 24.32
C HIS A 335 17.55 33.10 24.38
N ARG A 336 18.50 33.98 24.06
CA ARG A 336 19.93 33.70 24.12
C ARG A 336 20.57 34.48 25.26
N TYR A 337 21.15 33.76 26.21
CA TYR A 337 21.90 34.33 27.33
C TYR A 337 23.40 34.06 27.13
N ARG A 338 24.24 35.05 27.43
CA ARG A 338 25.70 34.91 27.42
C ARG A 338 26.21 35.14 28.84
N TYR A 339 26.93 34.17 29.37
CA TYR A 339 27.62 34.29 30.65
C TYR A 339 29.12 34.08 30.43
N GLU A 340 29.94 34.85 31.12
CA GLU A 340 31.38 34.58 31.21
C GLU A 340 31.59 33.33 32.08
N LYS A 341 32.18 32.28 31.50
CA LYS A 341 32.53 31.06 32.23
C LYS A 341 33.70 31.37 33.17
N ARG A 342 33.41 31.63 34.45
CA ARG A 342 34.45 31.72 35.49
C ARG A 342 34.79 30.31 35.97
N GLU A 343 36.05 29.92 35.91
CA GLU A 343 36.51 28.66 36.50
C GLU A 343 36.33 28.73 38.02
N SER A 344 35.64 27.75 38.58
CA SER A 344 35.49 27.62 40.03
C SER A 344 36.86 27.28 40.61
N LYS A 345 37.45 28.22 41.37
CA LYS A 345 38.61 27.92 42.22
C LYS A 345 38.09 27.19 43.45
N PHE A 346 37.90 25.88 43.36
CA PHE A 346 37.81 24.99 44.51
C PHE A 346 39.04 24.09 44.54
#